data_AF-A0A5C8T8C9-F1
#
_entry.id   AF-A0A5C8T8C9-F1
#
_cell.length_a   1.000
_cell.length_b   1.000
_cell.length_c   1.000
_cell.angle_alpha   90.00
_cell.angle_beta   90.00
_cell.angle_gamma   90.00
#
_symmetry.space_group_name_H-M   'P 1'
#
loop_
_entity.id
_entity.type
_entity.pdbx_description
1 polymer ?
#
loop_
_entity_poly.entity_id
_entity_poly.type
_entity_poly.pdbx_seq_one_letter_code
_entity_poly.pdbx_strand_id
1 'polypeptide(L)'
;MIDPLRAFRLRPRLLAAFGIMAACALLVPGPDLVTRLLAGWCAGIVAYAVLIVRQSTGQSRDALRLQASRLDDSAALVTVFTLLAAAASFAAVGVLVLGGKASGAGKVFDLTLAGATVLCTWSFVQLVFSVHYAHVYYGDDAPGERRGGLDFHGDEDPDFWDFLYFTVTIGAAAATSDTNITSKRMRRIATVQTVYAYLFNTGVLALAVNMAAGFVGH
;
A
#
# COMPACT_ATOMS: atom_id res chain seq x y z
N MET A 1 19.32 12.61 14.89
CA MET A 1 19.48 12.34 13.45
C MET A 1 19.38 10.84 13.26
N ILE A 2 18.25 10.36 12.76
CA ILE A 2 17.97 8.92 12.63
C ILE A 2 18.62 8.44 11.34
N ASP A 3 19.44 7.40 11.45
CA ASP A 3 20.13 6.80 10.32
C ASP A 3 19.13 5.98 9.48
N PRO A 4 18.77 6.43 8.25
CA PRO A 4 17.73 5.79 7.45
C PRO A 4 18.05 4.32 7.13
N LEU A 5 19.33 3.95 7.14
CA LEU A 5 19.80 2.58 6.93
C LEU A 5 19.52 1.65 8.11
N ARG A 6 19.49 2.17 9.35
CA ARG A 6 19.09 1.39 10.54
C ARG A 6 17.58 1.11 10.54
N ALA A 7 16.77 2.10 10.14
CA ALA A 7 15.32 1.94 10.02
C ALA A 7 14.94 0.85 8.99
N PHE A 8 15.74 0.70 7.93
CA PHE A 8 15.56 -0.34 6.91
C PHE A 8 16.02 -1.72 7.41
N ARG A 9 17.16 -1.81 8.13
CA ARG A 9 17.70 -3.07 8.70
C ARG A 9 16.82 -3.71 9.78
N LEU A 10 16.04 -2.92 10.50
CA LEU A 10 15.15 -3.40 11.57
C LEU A 10 13.84 -4.03 11.05
N ARG A 11 13.63 -4.06 9.72
CA ARG A 11 12.38 -4.51 9.09
C ARG A 11 12.62 -5.73 8.19
N PRO A 12 12.85 -6.94 8.75
CA PRO A 12 13.10 -8.15 7.97
C PRO A 12 11.99 -8.45 6.95
N ARG A 13 10.77 -7.96 7.18
CA ARG A 13 9.58 -8.17 6.33
C ARG A 13 9.57 -7.28 5.09
N LEU A 14 9.90 -6.00 5.25
CA LEU A 14 10.07 -5.09 4.12
C LEU A 14 11.34 -5.48 3.35
N LEU A 15 12.41 -5.86 4.04
CA LEU A 15 13.61 -6.41 3.40
C LEU A 15 13.35 -7.70 2.63
N ALA A 16 12.54 -8.61 3.17
CA ALA A 16 12.11 -9.81 2.46
C ALA A 16 11.24 -9.47 1.25
N ALA A 17 10.31 -8.52 1.37
CA ALA A 17 9.48 -8.07 0.25
C ALA A 17 10.31 -7.37 -0.84
N PHE A 18 11.24 -6.49 -0.46
CA PHE A 18 12.21 -5.86 -1.37
C PHE A 18 13.17 -6.88 -1.99
N GLY A 19 13.57 -7.91 -1.23
CA GLY A 19 14.39 -9.01 -1.72
C GLY A 19 13.65 -9.87 -2.73
N ILE A 20 12.38 -10.19 -2.48
CA ILE A 20 11.51 -10.92 -3.40
C ILE A 20 11.22 -10.06 -4.64
N MET A 21 10.96 -8.76 -4.47
CA MET A 21 10.82 -7.81 -5.57
C MET A 21 12.06 -7.79 -6.46
N ALA A 22 13.25 -7.68 -5.87
CA ALA A 22 14.52 -7.69 -6.58
C ALA A 22 14.78 -9.05 -7.27
N ALA A 23 14.50 -10.17 -6.58
CA ALA A 23 14.65 -11.52 -7.14
C ALA A 23 13.70 -11.74 -8.32
N CYS A 24 12.43 -11.36 -8.21
CA CYS A 24 11.47 -11.49 -9.30
C CYS A 24 11.79 -10.53 -10.47
N ALA A 25 12.25 -9.30 -10.21
CA ALA A 25 12.72 -8.40 -11.27
C ALA A 25 13.92 -8.98 -12.04
N LEU A 26 14.80 -9.72 -11.36
CA LEU A 26 15.95 -10.37 -11.98
C LEU A 26 15.58 -11.67 -12.71
N LEU A 27 14.64 -12.47 -12.17
CA LEU A 27 14.35 -13.83 -12.64
C LEU A 27 13.21 -13.92 -13.66
N VAL A 28 12.33 -12.93 -13.78
CA VAL A 28 11.24 -12.94 -14.78
C VAL A 28 11.86 -12.83 -16.19
N PRO A 29 11.67 -13.84 -17.06
CA PRO A 29 12.19 -13.81 -18.42
C PRO A 29 11.37 -12.82 -19.28
N GLY A 30 12.05 -11.83 -19.86
CA GLY A 30 11.47 -10.85 -20.76
C GLY A 30 12.54 -9.87 -21.28
N PRO A 31 12.40 -9.32 -22.50
CA PRO A 31 13.43 -8.48 -23.11
C PRO A 31 13.48 -7.05 -22.54
N ASP A 32 12.36 -6.54 -22.03
CA ASP A 32 12.23 -5.15 -21.59
C ASP A 32 12.39 -4.98 -20.07
N LEU A 33 13.19 -3.98 -19.66
CA LEU A 33 13.49 -3.70 -18.26
C LEU A 33 12.25 -3.23 -17.49
N VAL A 34 11.39 -2.43 -18.11
CA VAL A 34 10.18 -1.90 -17.46
C VAL A 34 9.23 -3.03 -17.12
N THR A 35 9.01 -3.95 -18.05
CA THR A 35 8.18 -5.15 -17.86
C THR A 35 8.67 -6.00 -16.67
N ARG A 36 9.99 -6.23 -16.57
CA ARG A 36 10.59 -7.00 -15.48
C ARG A 36 10.45 -6.30 -14.13
N LEU A 37 10.63 -4.98 -14.09
CA LEU A 37 10.46 -4.19 -12.87
C LEU A 37 9.00 -4.21 -12.38
N LEU A 38 8.03 -4.06 -13.29
CA LEU A 38 6.60 -4.11 -12.96
C LEU A 38 6.17 -5.51 -12.46
N ALA A 39 6.65 -6.57 -13.12
CA ALA A 39 6.40 -7.94 -12.68
C ALA A 39 7.01 -8.21 -11.29
N GLY A 40 8.25 -7.77 -11.07
CA GLY A 40 8.92 -7.86 -9.77
C GLY A 40 8.18 -7.09 -8.67
N TRP A 41 7.69 -5.89 -8.98
CA TRP A 41 6.86 -5.08 -8.09
C TRP A 41 5.59 -5.80 -7.66
N CYS A 42 4.83 -6.35 -8.61
CA CYS A 42 3.60 -7.10 -8.33
C CYS A 42 3.89 -8.31 -7.43
N ALA A 43 4.92 -9.09 -7.75
CA ALA A 43 5.31 -10.26 -6.96
C ALA A 43 5.74 -9.88 -5.54
N GLY A 44 6.53 -8.81 -5.39
CA GLY A 44 6.97 -8.29 -4.10
C GLY A 44 5.80 -7.85 -3.22
N ILE A 45 4.81 -7.17 -3.80
CA ILE A 45 3.59 -6.75 -3.09
C ILE A 45 2.75 -7.94 -2.68
N VAL A 46 2.52 -8.91 -3.56
CA VAL A 46 1.76 -10.12 -3.23
C VAL A 46 2.43 -10.88 -2.09
N ALA A 47 3.76 -11.02 -2.14
CA ALA A 47 4.51 -11.64 -1.06
C ALA A 47 4.38 -10.85 0.26
N TYR A 48 4.50 -9.52 0.23
CA TYR A 48 4.30 -8.66 1.39
C TYR A 48 2.90 -8.82 1.99
N ALA A 49 1.87 -8.82 1.14
CA ALA A 49 0.48 -9.01 1.54
C ALA A 49 0.27 -10.36 2.23
N VAL A 50 0.76 -11.44 1.62
CA VAL A 50 0.67 -12.80 2.20
C VAL A 50 1.37 -12.87 3.54
N LEU A 51 2.57 -12.30 3.65
CA LEU A 51 3.35 -12.29 4.90
C LEU A 51 2.63 -11.51 6.00
N ILE A 52 2.09 -10.32 5.70
CA ILE A 52 1.34 -9.53 6.66
C ILE A 52 0.07 -10.24 7.09
N VAL A 53 -0.75 -10.72 6.14
CA VAL A 53 -2.05 -11.31 6.45
C VAL A 53 -1.86 -12.58 7.27
N ARG A 54 -1.00 -13.51 6.84
CA ARG A 54 -0.75 -14.77 7.56
C ARG A 54 -0.29 -14.55 9.00
N GLN A 55 0.52 -13.51 9.19
CA GLN A 55 1.05 -13.21 10.52
C GLN A 55 0.00 -12.50 11.38
N SER A 56 -0.76 -11.57 10.82
CA SER A 56 -1.84 -10.89 11.52
C SER A 56 -2.95 -11.86 11.95
N THR A 57 -3.28 -12.86 11.13
CA THR A 57 -4.30 -13.89 11.45
C THR A 57 -3.85 -14.89 12.51
N GLY A 58 -2.54 -14.97 12.80
CA GLY A 58 -1.97 -15.96 13.73
C GLY A 58 -1.39 -15.37 15.02
N GLN A 59 -1.38 -14.04 15.17
CA GLN A 59 -0.81 -13.38 16.35
C GLN A 59 -1.87 -13.15 17.43
N SER A 60 -1.48 -13.36 18.69
CA SER A 60 -2.26 -12.90 19.83
C SER A 60 -2.31 -11.37 19.84
N ARG A 61 -3.40 -10.81 20.38
CA ARG A 61 -3.66 -9.36 20.36
C ARG A 61 -2.59 -8.55 21.10
N ASP A 62 -2.00 -9.14 22.14
CA ASP A 62 -0.83 -8.58 22.84
C ASP A 62 0.44 -8.54 21.98
N ALA A 63 0.62 -9.51 21.07
CA ALA A 63 1.73 -9.49 20.11
C ALA A 63 1.52 -8.39 19.06
N LEU A 64 0.27 -8.06 18.69
CA LEU A 64 -0.05 -6.93 17.82
C LEU A 64 0.31 -5.59 18.50
N ARG A 65 -0.04 -5.43 19.78
CA ARG A 65 0.32 -4.26 20.62
C ARG A 65 1.83 -4.10 20.78
N LEU A 66 2.53 -5.19 21.09
CA LEU A 66 3.99 -5.20 21.24
C LEU A 66 4.72 -4.95 19.91
N GLN A 67 4.13 -5.32 18.79
CA GLN A 67 4.67 -5.07 17.47
C GLN A 67 4.40 -3.64 17.01
N ALA A 68 3.25 -3.07 17.35
CA ALA A 68 2.96 -1.65 17.18
C ALA A 68 4.00 -0.80 17.91
N SER A 69 4.21 -0.96 19.22
CA SER A 69 5.15 -0.11 19.96
C SER A 69 6.62 -0.10 19.47
N ARG A 70 7.05 -1.08 18.66
CA ARG A 70 8.40 -1.13 18.06
C ARG A 70 8.56 -0.38 16.73
N LEU A 71 7.49 0.15 16.12
CA LEU A 71 7.48 0.69 14.75
C LEU A 71 7.73 2.21 14.64
N ASP A 72 8.40 2.81 15.63
CA ASP A 72 8.15 4.20 16.02
C ASP A 72 8.73 5.33 15.13
N ASP A 73 9.67 5.08 14.20
CA ASP A 73 10.34 6.20 13.48
C ASP A 73 10.31 6.14 11.94
N SER A 74 9.68 5.12 11.36
CA SER A 74 9.74 4.86 9.92
C SER A 74 8.40 4.60 9.22
N ALA A 75 7.29 4.59 9.96
CA ALA A 75 5.96 4.44 9.35
C ALA A 75 5.63 5.63 8.42
N ALA A 76 5.92 6.86 8.85
CA ALA A 76 5.73 8.05 8.00
C ALA A 76 6.64 8.05 6.76
N LEU A 77 7.89 7.60 6.90
CA LEU A 77 8.84 7.48 5.78
C LEU A 77 8.40 6.42 4.78
N VAL A 78 7.92 5.26 5.24
CA VAL A 78 7.36 4.21 4.37
C VAL A 78 6.10 4.70 3.68
N THR A 79 5.23 5.46 4.36
CA THR A 79 4.06 6.08 3.72
C THR A 79 4.47 7.06 2.63
N VAL A 80 5.44 7.94 2.86
CA VAL A 80 5.97 8.86 1.83
C VAL A 80 6.61 8.09 0.67
N PHE A 81 7.39 7.05 0.95
CA PHE A 81 7.99 6.22 -0.08
C PHE A 81 6.93 5.46 -0.90
N THR A 82 5.85 5.05 -0.26
CA THR A 82 4.70 4.40 -0.89
C THR A 82 3.96 5.35 -1.83
N LEU A 83 3.75 6.60 -1.39
CA LEU A 83 3.17 7.66 -2.23
C LEU A 83 4.04 7.94 -3.46
N LEU A 84 5.36 8.01 -3.29
CA LEU A 84 6.32 8.21 -4.39
C LEU A 84 6.38 7.01 -5.34
N ALA A 85 6.36 5.78 -4.81
CA ALA A 85 6.33 4.57 -5.62
C ALA A 85 5.02 4.41 -6.40
N ALA A 86 3.90 4.84 -5.82
CA ALA A 86 2.61 4.88 -6.51
C ALA A 86 2.62 5.90 -7.67
N ALA A 87 3.18 7.10 -7.44
CA ALA A 87 3.35 8.10 -8.48
C ALA A 87 4.29 7.62 -9.61
N ALA A 88 5.40 6.97 -9.27
CA ALA A 88 6.32 6.36 -10.25
C ALA A 88 5.67 5.22 -11.03
N SER A 89 4.77 4.44 -10.40
CA SER A 89 4.02 3.36 -11.07
C SER A 89 3.05 3.92 -12.11
N PHE A 90 2.36 5.02 -11.83
CA PHE A 90 1.52 5.69 -12.82
C PHE A 90 2.32 6.25 -14.00
N ALA A 91 3.51 6.81 -13.75
CA ALA A 91 4.40 7.27 -14.81
C ALA A 91 4.87 6.09 -15.69
N ALA A 92 5.26 4.97 -15.07
CA ALA A 92 5.67 3.76 -15.78
C ALA A 92 4.53 3.14 -16.61
N VAL A 93 3.30 3.10 -16.06
CA VAL A 93 2.11 2.66 -16.79
C VAL A 93 1.80 3.58 -17.97
N GLY A 94 1.89 4.90 -17.77
CA GLY A 94 1.73 5.87 -18.86
C GLY A 94 2.75 5.62 -19.99
N VAL A 95 4.01 5.37 -19.65
CA VAL A 95 5.06 5.05 -20.64
C VAL A 95 4.79 3.72 -21.35
N LEU A 96 4.39 2.67 -20.63
CA LEU A 96 4.09 1.37 -21.21
C LEU A 96 2.92 1.44 -22.20
N VAL A 97 1.88 2.19 -21.85
CA VAL A 97 0.62 2.27 -22.62
C VAL A 97 0.74 3.25 -23.79
N LEU A 98 1.46 4.37 -23.62
CA LEU A 98 1.61 5.40 -24.66
C LEU A 98 2.83 5.16 -25.55
N GLY A 99 3.85 4.44 -25.07
CA GLY A 99 5.11 4.15 -25.79
C GLY A 99 5.19 2.75 -26.39
N GLY A 100 4.29 1.84 -26.04
CA GLY A 100 4.29 0.45 -26.50
C GLY A 100 3.98 0.32 -28.00
N LYS A 101 4.93 -0.22 -28.78
CA LYS A 101 4.74 -0.58 -30.20
C LYS A 101 4.09 -1.96 -30.40
N ALA A 102 3.69 -2.63 -29.32
CA ALA A 102 3.17 -4.00 -29.37
C ALA A 102 1.77 -4.05 -30.00
N SER A 103 1.53 -5.08 -30.83
CA SER A 103 0.24 -5.36 -31.46
C SER A 103 -0.25 -6.76 -31.09
N GLY A 104 -1.56 -6.99 -31.18
CA GLY A 104 -2.18 -8.28 -30.85
C GLY A 104 -1.94 -8.72 -29.40
N ALA A 105 -1.43 -9.93 -29.21
CA ALA A 105 -1.26 -10.55 -27.88
C ALA A 105 -0.31 -9.77 -26.94
N GLY A 106 0.70 -9.07 -27.47
CA GLY A 106 1.61 -8.27 -26.65
C GLY A 106 0.91 -7.08 -25.99
N LYS A 107 0.02 -6.40 -26.71
CA LYS A 107 -0.76 -5.27 -26.18
C LYS A 107 -1.70 -5.71 -25.05
N VAL A 108 -2.28 -6.91 -25.16
CA VAL A 108 -3.14 -7.48 -24.10
C VAL A 108 -2.33 -7.80 -22.84
N PHE A 109 -1.13 -8.35 -23.00
CA PHE A 109 -0.23 -8.61 -21.88
C PHE A 109 0.18 -7.33 -21.17
N ASP A 110 0.63 -6.31 -21.91
CA ASP A 110 1.05 -5.02 -21.35
C ASP A 110 -0.09 -4.34 -20.58
N LEU A 111 -1.31 -4.38 -21.13
CA LEU A 111 -2.50 -3.84 -20.47
C LEU A 111 -2.86 -4.61 -19.19
N THR A 112 -2.75 -5.94 -19.22
CA THR A 112 -3.01 -6.78 -18.05
C THR A 112 -1.99 -6.51 -16.94
N LEU A 113 -0.71 -6.40 -17.31
CA LEU A 113 0.38 -6.08 -16.37
C LEU A 113 0.22 -4.68 -15.78
N ALA A 114 -0.19 -3.70 -16.58
CA ALA A 114 -0.51 -2.36 -16.11
C ALA A 114 -1.65 -2.38 -15.07
N GLY A 115 -2.76 -3.06 -15.38
CA GLY A 115 -3.88 -3.22 -14.45
C GLY A 115 -3.48 -3.94 -13.16
N ALA A 116 -2.71 -5.02 -13.26
CA ALA A 116 -2.19 -5.75 -12.11
C ALA A 116 -1.27 -4.88 -11.24
N THR A 117 -0.41 -4.06 -11.86
CA THR A 117 0.46 -3.12 -11.14
C THR A 117 -0.35 -2.09 -10.38
N VAL A 118 -1.37 -1.49 -11.00
CA VAL A 118 -2.27 -0.54 -10.34
C VAL A 118 -2.95 -1.17 -9.13
N LEU A 119 -3.52 -2.37 -9.29
CA LEU A 119 -4.17 -3.09 -8.19
C LEU A 119 -3.19 -3.42 -7.06
N CYS A 120 -2.00 -3.93 -7.39
CA CYS A 120 -0.96 -4.22 -6.40
C CYS A 120 -0.58 -2.95 -5.63
N THR A 121 -0.29 -1.86 -6.33
CA THR A 121 0.06 -0.58 -5.71
C THR A 121 -1.05 -0.09 -4.78
N TRP A 122 -2.31 -0.15 -5.23
CA TRP A 122 -3.46 0.21 -4.39
C TRP A 122 -3.52 -0.65 -3.12
N SER A 123 -3.45 -1.97 -3.23
CA SER A 123 -3.50 -2.90 -2.10
C SER A 123 -2.34 -2.69 -1.12
N PHE A 124 -1.13 -2.47 -1.64
CA PHE A 124 0.05 -2.20 -0.82
C PHE A 124 -0.14 -0.97 0.06
N VAL A 125 -0.71 0.10 -0.50
CA VAL A 125 -1.00 1.32 0.28
C VAL A 125 -1.98 1.02 1.41
N GLN A 126 -3.03 0.25 1.14
CA GLN A 126 -3.99 -0.10 2.19
C GLN A 126 -3.29 -0.87 3.32
N LEU A 127 -2.49 -1.90 2.99
CA LEU A 127 -1.78 -2.67 4.01
C LEU A 127 -0.82 -1.82 4.86
N VAL A 128 -0.09 -0.90 4.23
CA VAL A 128 0.83 0.01 4.93
C VAL A 128 0.07 0.94 5.88
N PHE A 129 -1.03 1.54 5.41
CA PHE A 129 -1.84 2.42 6.26
C PHE A 129 -2.53 1.64 7.38
N SER A 130 -2.99 0.41 7.17
CA SER A 130 -3.59 -0.40 8.23
C SER A 130 -2.62 -0.66 9.38
N VAL A 131 -1.37 -1.02 9.04
CA VAL A 131 -0.31 -1.16 10.05
C VAL A 131 -0.02 0.17 10.73
N HIS A 132 -0.05 1.29 9.99
CA HIS A 132 0.16 2.62 10.56
C HIS A 132 -0.96 3.04 11.52
N TYR A 133 -2.22 2.75 11.19
CA TYR A 133 -3.35 3.01 12.08
C TYR A 133 -3.27 2.16 13.34
N ALA A 134 -3.00 0.87 13.21
CA ALA A 134 -2.78 0.00 14.37
C ALA A 134 -1.65 0.51 15.26
N HIS A 135 -0.56 0.99 14.67
CA HIS A 135 0.55 1.62 15.39
C HIS A 135 0.11 2.83 16.20
N VAL A 136 -0.61 3.76 15.55
CA VAL A 136 -1.02 5.00 16.21
C VAL A 136 -2.09 4.74 17.27
N TYR A 137 -2.91 3.70 17.08
CA TYR A 137 -3.95 3.27 18.03
C TYR A 137 -3.37 2.58 19.27
N TYR A 138 -2.30 1.80 19.10
CA TYR A 138 -1.69 1.03 20.19
C TYR A 138 -0.39 1.62 20.76
N GLY A 139 0.18 2.66 20.14
CA GLY A 139 1.47 3.22 20.53
C GLY A 139 1.43 4.01 21.85
N ASP A 140 2.29 3.63 22.79
CA ASP A 140 2.46 4.24 24.12
C ASP A 140 3.49 5.39 24.09
N ASP A 141 3.08 6.66 24.17
CA ASP A 141 4.04 7.74 24.49
C ASP A 141 3.93 8.21 25.95
N ALA A 142 2.96 7.71 26.72
CA ALA A 142 2.82 8.05 28.14
C ALA A 142 2.32 6.84 28.94
N PRO A 143 2.97 6.49 30.07
CA PRO A 143 2.48 5.43 30.96
C PRO A 143 1.05 5.76 31.42
N GLY A 144 0.07 4.98 30.97
CA GLY A 144 -1.34 5.07 31.41
C GLY A 144 -2.34 5.66 30.42
N GLU A 145 -1.92 6.15 29.25
CA GLU A 145 -2.86 6.61 28.19
C GLU A 145 -2.92 5.63 27.03
N ARG A 146 -4.02 4.87 26.92
CA ARG A 146 -4.36 4.12 25.69
C ARG A 146 -4.63 5.14 24.58
N ARG A 147 -3.73 5.27 23.61
CA ARG A 147 -3.90 6.21 22.49
C ARG A 147 -4.81 5.64 21.42
N GLY A 148 -6.11 5.50 21.71
CA GLY A 148 -7.12 5.08 20.73
C GLY A 148 -7.22 6.02 19.51
N GLY A 149 -8.28 6.82 19.41
CA GLY A 149 -8.42 7.75 18.28
C GLY A 149 -9.18 7.21 17.07
N LEU A 150 -9.51 5.92 17.07
CA LEU A 150 -10.57 5.30 16.28
C LEU A 150 -11.57 4.65 17.24
N ASP A 151 -12.85 4.70 16.93
CA ASP A 151 -13.91 4.06 17.69
C ASP A 151 -14.56 2.98 16.81
N PHE A 152 -14.33 1.73 17.19
CA PHE A 152 -14.88 0.52 16.57
C PHE A 152 -16.11 0.05 17.35
N HIS A 153 -17.06 0.95 17.58
CA HIS A 153 -18.29 0.70 18.34
C HIS A 153 -18.06 0.20 19.77
N GLY A 154 -17.06 0.76 20.45
CA GLY A 154 -16.71 0.36 21.81
C GLY A 154 -15.88 -0.92 21.92
N ASP A 155 -15.38 -1.48 20.80
CA ASP A 155 -14.31 -2.48 20.87
C ASP A 155 -12.99 -1.81 21.31
N GLU A 156 -12.51 -2.22 22.49
CA GLU A 156 -11.24 -1.74 23.07
C GLU A 156 -10.02 -2.53 22.58
N ASP A 157 -10.22 -3.59 21.79
CA ASP A 157 -9.16 -4.48 21.34
C ASP A 157 -9.28 -4.88 19.85
N PRO A 158 -9.38 -3.88 18.93
CA PRO A 158 -9.54 -4.11 17.49
C PRO A 158 -8.35 -4.88 16.90
N ASP A 159 -8.66 -5.79 15.98
CA ASP A 159 -7.67 -6.60 15.30
C ASP A 159 -7.18 -5.96 13.99
N PHE A 160 -6.30 -6.66 13.27
CA PHE A 160 -5.76 -6.16 12.00
C PHE A 160 -6.84 -5.91 10.93
N TRP A 161 -7.90 -6.72 10.92
CA TRP A 161 -8.99 -6.59 9.95
C TRP A 161 -9.82 -5.34 10.18
N ASP A 162 -9.98 -4.89 11.43
CA ASP A 162 -10.66 -3.64 11.75
C ASP A 162 -9.91 -2.43 11.16
N PHE A 163 -8.58 -2.39 11.35
CA PHE A 163 -7.76 -1.35 10.72
C PHE A 163 -7.74 -1.47 9.20
N LEU A 164 -7.71 -2.69 8.65
CA LEU A 164 -7.77 -2.90 7.20
C LEU A 164 -9.10 -2.45 6.62
N TYR A 165 -10.21 -2.76 7.26
CA TYR A 165 -11.54 -2.30 6.90
C TYR A 165 -11.61 -0.78 6.84
N PHE A 166 -11.18 -0.10 7.91
CA PHE A 166 -11.14 1.37 7.96
C PHE A 166 -10.30 1.95 6.82
N THR A 167 -9.11 1.39 6.62
CA THR A 167 -8.15 1.85 5.61
C THR A 167 -8.67 1.66 4.18
N VAL A 168 -9.20 0.48 3.87
CA VAL A 168 -9.77 0.14 2.56
C VAL A 168 -10.97 1.03 2.25
N THR A 169 -11.79 1.35 3.25
CA THR A 169 -12.95 2.24 3.08
C THR A 169 -12.52 3.63 2.62
N ILE A 170 -11.50 4.22 3.26
CA ILE A 170 -10.89 5.48 2.81
C ILE A 170 -10.28 5.32 1.41
N GLY A 171 -9.52 4.24 1.18
CA GLY A 171 -8.82 3.98 -0.09
C GLY A 171 -9.75 3.79 -1.29
N ALA A 172 -10.92 3.20 -1.07
CA ALA A 172 -11.97 3.04 -2.07
C ALA A 172 -12.78 4.32 -2.29
N ALA A 173 -12.54 5.37 -1.49
CA ALA A 173 -13.38 6.56 -1.40
C ALA A 173 -14.84 6.23 -1.05
N ALA A 174 -15.06 5.15 -0.30
CA ALA A 174 -16.37 4.82 0.26
C ALA A 174 -16.54 5.58 1.58
N ALA A 175 -17.65 6.32 1.72
CA ALA A 175 -17.89 7.16 2.89
C ALA A 175 -18.53 6.42 4.09
N THR A 176 -18.73 5.11 3.98
CA THR A 176 -19.50 4.30 4.94
C THR A 176 -18.59 3.40 5.78
N SER A 177 -17.56 3.95 6.41
CA SER A 177 -16.93 3.24 7.53
C SER A 177 -17.79 3.48 8.76
N ASP A 178 -18.17 2.43 9.46
CA ASP A 178 -18.87 2.51 10.74
C ASP A 178 -17.93 3.00 11.89
N THR A 179 -16.62 3.01 11.61
CA THR A 179 -15.55 3.49 12.49
C THR A 179 -15.47 5.03 12.56
N ASN A 180 -15.51 5.58 13.77
CA ASN A 180 -15.39 7.03 14.01
C ASN A 180 -13.96 7.47 14.36
N ILE A 181 -13.51 8.61 13.83
CA ILE A 181 -12.20 9.19 14.19
C ILE A 181 -12.32 10.10 15.41
N THR A 182 -11.77 9.68 16.55
CA THR A 182 -11.89 10.38 17.85
C THR A 182 -10.69 11.26 18.20
N SER A 183 -9.54 11.13 17.52
CA SER A 183 -8.35 11.97 17.79
C SER A 183 -7.94 12.89 16.63
N LYS A 184 -7.36 14.06 16.97
CA LYS A 184 -6.83 15.02 15.98
C LYS A 184 -5.67 14.42 15.16
N ARG A 185 -4.85 13.54 15.76
CA ARG A 185 -3.72 12.87 15.10
C ARG A 185 -4.23 11.89 14.04
N MET A 186 -5.18 11.01 14.40
CA MET A 186 -5.81 10.08 13.45
C MET A 186 -6.49 10.83 12.31
N ARG A 187 -7.15 11.95 12.60
CA ARG A 187 -7.79 12.78 11.58
C ARG A 187 -6.80 13.32 10.56
N ARG A 188 -5.64 13.83 10.99
CA ARG A 188 -4.59 14.31 10.07
C ARG A 188 -4.05 13.20 9.17
N ILE A 189 -3.86 12.00 9.72
CA ILE A 189 -3.41 10.83 8.95
C ILE A 189 -4.46 10.42 7.92
N ALA A 190 -5.74 10.32 8.33
CA ALA A 190 -6.84 10.03 7.44
C ALA A 190 -6.98 11.07 6.32
N THR A 191 -6.82 12.36 6.62
CA THR A 191 -6.82 13.40 5.58
C THR A 191 -5.74 13.17 4.52
N VAL A 192 -4.51 12.81 4.92
CA VAL A 192 -3.43 12.49 3.97
C VAL A 192 -3.80 11.28 3.11
N GLN A 193 -4.35 10.22 3.72
CA GLN A 193 -4.79 9.03 2.98
C GLN A 193 -5.93 9.37 2.00
N THR A 194 -6.90 10.17 2.40
CA THR A 194 -8.02 10.59 1.54
C THR A 194 -7.53 11.39 0.34
N VAL A 195 -6.60 12.34 0.53
CA VAL A 195 -6.00 13.10 -0.58
C VAL A 195 -5.28 12.15 -1.55
N TYR A 196 -4.52 11.20 -1.02
CA TYR A 196 -3.90 10.17 -1.84
C TYR A 196 -4.94 9.34 -2.62
N ALA A 197 -5.97 8.82 -1.94
CA ALA A 197 -7.00 7.99 -2.55
C ALA A 197 -7.71 8.74 -3.68
N TYR A 198 -8.02 10.02 -3.48
CA TYR A 198 -8.60 10.87 -4.51
C TYR A 198 -7.69 10.99 -5.75
N LEU A 199 -6.40 11.32 -5.56
CA LEU A 199 -5.44 11.46 -6.65
C LEU A 199 -5.21 10.13 -7.38
N PHE A 200 -5.08 9.04 -6.63
CA PHE A 200 -4.91 7.70 -7.17
C PHE A 200 -6.11 7.29 -8.02
N ASN A 201 -7.32 7.36 -7.47
CA ASN A 201 -8.54 6.96 -8.17
C ASN A 201 -8.80 7.83 -9.41
N THR A 202 -8.51 9.14 -9.33
CA THR A 202 -8.60 10.05 -10.48
C THR A 202 -7.58 9.68 -11.56
N GLY A 203 -6.33 9.35 -11.18
CA GLY A 203 -5.29 8.91 -12.11
C GLY A 203 -5.64 7.60 -12.81
N VAL A 204 -6.18 6.62 -12.07
CA VAL A 204 -6.70 5.36 -12.65
C VAL A 204 -7.81 5.64 -13.64
N LEU A 205 -8.78 6.50 -13.30
CA LEU A 205 -9.87 6.87 -14.20
C LEU A 205 -9.35 7.55 -15.47
N ALA A 206 -8.40 8.48 -15.35
CA ALA A 206 -7.81 9.16 -16.51
C ALA A 206 -7.08 8.18 -17.44
N LEU A 207 -6.32 7.23 -16.88
CA LEU A 207 -5.67 6.17 -17.66
C LEU A 207 -6.70 5.27 -18.35
N ALA A 208 -7.76 4.86 -17.64
CA ALA A 208 -8.82 4.03 -18.20
C ALA A 208 -9.54 4.73 -19.37
N VAL A 209 -9.85 6.02 -19.23
CA VAL A 209 -10.46 6.83 -20.30
C VAL A 209 -9.53 6.94 -21.51
N ASN A 210 -8.25 7.25 -21.29
CA ASN A 210 -7.26 7.33 -22.37
C ASN A 210 -7.11 5.99 -23.11
N MET A 211 -7.08 4.89 -22.38
CA MET A 211 -7.06 3.55 -22.96
C MET A 211 -8.31 3.31 -23.82
N ALA A 212 -9.50 3.59 -23.29
CA ALA A 212 -10.76 3.39 -24.00
C ALA A 212 -10.84 4.23 -25.29
N ALA A 213 -10.41 5.49 -25.23
CA ALA A 213 -10.35 6.37 -26.41
C ALA A 213 -9.41 5.82 -27.50
N GLY A 214 -8.25 5.27 -27.10
CA GLY A 214 -7.32 4.62 -28.02
C GLY A 214 -7.84 3.31 -28.65
N PHE A 215 -8.87 2.69 -28.09
CA PHE A 215 -9.55 1.53 -28.69
C PHE A 215 -10.69 1.91 -29.65
N VAL A 216 -11.36 3.05 -29.42
CA VAL A 216 -12.48 3.53 -30.27
C VAL A 216 -11.97 4.29 -31.50
N GLY A 217 -10.73 4.80 -31.48
CA GLY A 217 -10.11 5.48 -32.62
C GLY A 217 -9.53 4.58 -33.72
N HIS A 218 -9.77 3.26 -33.67
CA HIS A 218 -9.33 2.26 -34.65
C HIS A 218 -10.49 1.42 -35.18
#